data_AF-A0A962IAV4-F1
#
_entry.id   AF-A0A962IAV4-F1
#
_cell.length_a   1.000
_cell.length_b   1.000
_cell.length_c   1.000
_cell.angle_alpha   90.00
_cell.angle_beta   90.00
_cell.angle_gamma   90.00
#
_symmetry.space_group_name_H-M   'P 1'
#
loop_
_entity.id
_entity.type
_entity.pdbx_description
1 polymer ?
#
loop_
_entity_poly.entity_id
_entity_poly.type
_entity_poly.pdbx_seq_one_letter_code
_entity_poly.pdbx_strand_id
1 'polypeptide(L)'
;MRLVLLTLLLLTGMSASADETSERDGRFAALALDCVQREYPNLIHHVLSGDQDIAPPRELTPSFYGCYDWHSAVHGHWLLARLLRQHPEADYAESARAALEANLTADRLEAESRYLSHPERAGFERPYGLAWLLQLVAELHAWDDPQAQRWREHLRPLETIAVQRLSDWLPKLHYPIRSGEHYQTAFSFGLLWDYARTVGDDRFQRLLADTGRRLYV
;
A
#
# COMPACT_ATOMS: atom_id res chain seq x y z
N MET A 1 -36.55 49.94 -12.79
CA MET A 1 -35.09 50.08 -12.85
C MET A 1 -34.47 49.26 -11.71
N ARG A 2 -33.96 48.06 -12.00
CA ARG A 2 -32.96 47.32 -11.20
C ARG A 2 -32.54 46.11 -12.04
N LEU A 3 -31.47 46.30 -12.81
CA LEU A 3 -30.71 45.24 -13.46
C LEU A 3 -30.07 44.39 -12.35
N VAL A 4 -30.33 43.09 -12.33
CA VAL A 4 -29.51 42.12 -11.59
C VAL A 4 -28.60 41.46 -12.62
N LEU A 5 -27.32 41.80 -12.57
CA LEU A 5 -26.26 41.22 -13.39
C LEU A 5 -25.95 39.84 -12.81
N LEU A 6 -26.28 38.77 -13.55
CA LEU A 6 -25.90 37.40 -13.19
C LEU A 6 -24.50 37.14 -13.75
N THR A 7 -23.48 37.20 -12.91
CA THR A 7 -22.11 36.83 -13.28
C THR A 7 -22.00 35.31 -13.26
N LEU A 8 -22.01 34.69 -14.44
CA LEU A 8 -21.73 33.25 -14.59
C LEU A 8 -20.22 33.02 -14.36
N LEU A 9 -19.83 32.52 -13.18
CA LEU A 9 -18.51 31.94 -12.99
C LEU A 9 -18.48 30.57 -13.68
N LEU A 10 -17.88 30.50 -14.86
CA LEU A 10 -17.49 29.25 -15.50
C LEU A 10 -16.32 28.65 -14.71
N LEU A 11 -16.62 27.70 -13.82
CA LEU A 11 -15.64 26.74 -13.29
C LEU A 11 -15.25 25.80 -14.43
N THR A 12 -14.27 26.19 -15.24
CA THR A 12 -13.60 25.25 -16.15
C THR A 12 -12.77 24.29 -15.31
N GLY A 13 -13.28 23.08 -15.10
CA GLY A 13 -12.46 21.97 -14.63
C GLY A 13 -11.34 21.72 -15.64
N MET A 14 -10.09 21.87 -15.23
CA MET A 14 -8.94 21.45 -16.02
C MET A 14 -8.93 19.92 -16.09
N SER A 15 -9.49 19.37 -17.16
CA SER A 15 -9.18 17.99 -17.57
C SER A 15 -7.83 18.02 -18.27
N ALA A 16 -6.84 17.32 -17.70
CA ALA A 16 -5.56 17.11 -18.36
C ALA A 16 -5.77 16.36 -19.68
N SER A 17 -4.93 16.66 -20.67
CA SER A 17 -4.95 15.92 -21.94
C SER A 17 -4.46 14.49 -21.75
N ALA A 18 -4.77 13.60 -22.70
CA ALA A 18 -4.28 12.22 -22.68
C ALA A 18 -2.75 12.16 -22.70
N ASP A 19 -2.10 13.10 -23.39
CA ASP A 19 -0.64 13.19 -23.52
C ASP A 19 0.02 13.61 -22.20
N GLU A 20 -0.53 14.63 -21.53
CA GLU A 20 -0.09 15.05 -20.19
C GLU A 20 -0.27 13.96 -19.12
N THR A 21 -1.35 13.17 -19.24
CA THR A 21 -1.60 12.03 -18.34
C THR A 21 -0.57 10.93 -18.56
N SER A 22 -0.30 10.59 -19.82
CA SER A 22 0.72 9.59 -20.20
C SER A 22 2.12 9.98 -19.70
N GLU A 23 2.54 11.24 -19.89
CA GLU A 23 3.84 11.73 -19.44
C GLU A 23 3.97 11.67 -17.92
N ARG A 24 2.94 12.13 -17.20
CA ARG A 24 2.92 12.11 -15.73
C ARG A 24 2.98 10.70 -15.18
N ASP A 25 2.19 9.79 -15.73
CA ASP A 25 2.12 8.41 -15.28
C ASP A 25 3.43 7.67 -15.58
N GLY A 26 4.06 7.96 -16.73
CA GLY A 26 5.41 7.49 -17.06
C GLY A 26 6.46 7.96 -16.05
N ARG A 27 6.42 9.22 -15.61
CA ARG A 27 7.32 9.73 -14.56
C ARG A 27 7.11 9.02 -13.22
N PHE A 28 5.86 8.74 -12.84
CA PHE A 28 5.57 8.00 -11.61
C PHE A 28 6.01 6.54 -11.68
N ALA A 29 5.77 5.87 -12.82
CA ALA A 29 6.27 4.52 -13.06
C ALA A 29 7.80 4.46 -12.97
N ALA A 30 8.50 5.43 -13.59
CA ALA A 30 9.96 5.50 -13.53
C ALA A 30 10.49 5.64 -12.09
N LEU A 31 9.87 6.49 -11.27
CA LEU A 31 10.25 6.65 -9.85
C LEU A 31 10.10 5.34 -9.05
N ALA A 32 9.00 4.60 -9.27
CA ALA A 32 8.79 3.32 -8.61
C ALA A 32 9.80 2.28 -9.11
N LEU A 33 9.96 2.13 -10.43
CA LEU A 33 10.90 1.20 -11.06
C LEU A 33 12.35 1.43 -10.61
N ASP A 34 12.75 2.69 -10.45
CA ASP A 34 14.08 3.04 -9.97
C ASP A 34 14.36 2.56 -8.55
N CYS A 35 13.34 2.36 -7.72
CA CYS A 35 13.53 2.03 -6.31
C CYS A 35 13.14 0.60 -5.92
N VAL A 36 12.12 -0.02 -6.51
CA VAL A 36 11.55 -1.30 -6.02
C VAL A 36 12.53 -2.49 -6.00
N GLN A 37 13.63 -2.39 -6.75
CA GLN A 37 14.73 -3.37 -6.75
C GLN A 37 16.06 -2.82 -6.19
N ARG A 38 16.11 -1.53 -5.81
CA ARG A 38 17.31 -0.87 -5.27
C ARG A 38 17.40 -1.07 -3.77
N GLU A 39 18.33 -1.93 -3.34
CA GLU A 39 18.46 -2.34 -1.94
C GLU A 39 19.07 -1.29 -1.01
N TYR A 40 19.91 -0.36 -1.50
CA TYR A 40 20.60 0.60 -0.63
C TYR A 40 20.57 2.04 -1.19
N PRO A 41 20.56 3.07 -0.32
CA PRO A 41 20.44 2.99 1.15
C PRO A 41 19.04 2.53 1.59
N ASN A 42 18.97 1.79 2.71
CA ASN A 42 17.71 1.25 3.25
C ASN A 42 17.67 1.35 4.78
N LEU A 43 16.52 1.77 5.30
CA LEU A 43 16.20 1.96 6.70
C LEU A 43 15.42 0.75 7.20
N ILE A 44 16.07 -0.03 8.06
CA ILE A 44 15.47 -1.15 8.76
C ILE A 44 15.08 -0.69 10.16
N HIS A 45 13.79 -0.80 10.48
CA HIS A 45 13.27 -0.52 11.82
C HIS A 45 12.46 -1.72 12.32
N HIS A 46 13.09 -2.55 13.14
CA HIS A 46 12.45 -3.70 13.81
C HIS A 46 13.05 -3.94 15.20
N VAL A 47 12.41 -4.80 15.98
CA VAL A 47 12.98 -5.29 17.25
C VAL A 47 13.91 -6.47 16.95
N LEU A 48 15.11 -6.43 17.54
CA LEU A 48 16.08 -7.52 17.50
C LEU A 48 15.86 -8.43 18.72
N SER A 49 15.60 -9.71 18.47
CA SER A 49 15.44 -10.75 19.50
C SER A 49 16.74 -11.53 19.72
N GLY A 50 17.69 -11.41 18.80
CA GLY A 50 19.02 -12.01 18.84
C GLY A 50 19.80 -11.70 17.57
N ASP A 51 21.04 -12.15 17.49
CA ASP A 51 21.96 -11.83 16.39
C ASP A 51 21.45 -12.27 15.01
N GLN A 52 20.61 -13.32 14.96
CA GLN A 52 19.98 -13.80 13.73
C GLN A 52 19.03 -12.80 13.06
N ASP A 53 18.59 -11.76 13.78
CA ASP A 53 17.73 -10.72 13.24
C ASP A 53 18.51 -9.63 12.48
N ILE A 54 19.84 -9.64 12.55
CA ILE A 54 20.71 -8.70 11.84
C ILE A 54 21.08 -9.27 10.47
N ALA A 55 20.35 -8.88 9.44
CA ALA A 55 20.58 -9.33 8.06
C ALA A 55 20.29 -8.19 7.05
N PRO A 56 20.78 -8.29 5.79
CA PRO A 56 20.47 -7.31 4.76
C PRO A 56 18.97 -7.33 4.37
N PRO A 57 18.42 -6.23 3.81
CA PRO A 57 17.00 -6.13 3.47
C PRO A 57 16.47 -7.30 2.62
N ARG A 58 17.24 -7.76 1.62
CA ARG A 58 16.84 -8.88 0.75
C ARG A 58 16.71 -10.22 1.47
N GLU A 59 17.30 -10.36 2.65
CA GLU A 59 17.17 -11.57 3.48
C GLU A 59 16.04 -11.43 4.51
N LEU A 60 15.76 -10.21 4.99
CA LEU A 60 14.70 -9.94 5.96
C LEU A 60 13.31 -9.89 5.32
N THR A 61 13.17 -9.11 4.25
CA THR A 61 11.88 -8.78 3.61
C THR A 61 12.07 -8.83 2.08
N PRO A 62 12.16 -10.03 1.49
CA PRO A 62 12.62 -10.21 0.10
C PRO A 62 11.65 -9.76 -0.99
N SER A 63 10.36 -9.52 -0.70
CA SER A 63 9.45 -8.91 -1.68
C SER A 63 9.55 -7.38 -1.64
N PHE A 64 9.82 -6.82 -0.47
CA PHE A 64 9.80 -5.37 -0.24
C PHE A 64 11.15 -4.85 0.28
N TYR A 65 12.24 -5.39 -0.25
CA TYR A 65 13.62 -5.04 0.14
C TYR A 65 14.14 -3.76 -0.52
N GLY A 66 13.48 -3.31 -1.60
CA GLY A 66 13.88 -2.13 -2.35
C GLY A 66 13.49 -0.82 -1.65
N CYS A 67 13.75 0.29 -2.34
CA CYS A 67 13.46 1.65 -1.89
C CYS A 67 14.14 1.98 -0.55
N TYR A 68 13.80 3.15 0.02
CA TYR A 68 14.42 3.61 1.26
C TYR A 68 13.97 2.80 2.48
N ASP A 69 12.75 2.28 2.50
CA ASP A 69 12.22 1.42 3.57
C ASP A 69 11.12 0.50 3.02
N TRP A 70 10.69 -0.44 3.87
CA TRP A 70 9.74 -1.49 3.51
C TRP A 70 8.41 -0.93 2.98
N HIS A 71 7.80 0.04 3.67
CA HIS A 71 6.51 0.58 3.20
C HIS A 71 6.65 1.42 1.94
N SER A 72 7.78 2.09 1.72
CA SER A 72 8.06 2.79 0.46
C SER A 72 8.13 1.80 -0.70
N ALA A 73 8.74 0.63 -0.49
CA ALA A 73 8.69 -0.45 -1.47
C ALA A 73 7.26 -0.90 -1.73
N VAL A 74 6.49 -1.21 -0.69
CA VAL A 74 5.08 -1.63 -0.84
C VAL A 74 4.25 -0.59 -1.61
N HIS A 75 4.41 0.69 -1.30
CA HIS A 75 3.75 1.78 -2.02
C HIS A 75 4.16 1.84 -3.50
N GLY A 76 5.46 1.65 -3.80
CA GLY A 76 5.95 1.55 -5.17
C GLY A 76 5.33 0.38 -5.94
N HIS A 77 5.19 -0.79 -5.32
CA HIS A 77 4.53 -1.94 -5.94
C HIS A 77 3.03 -1.67 -6.16
N TRP A 78 2.34 -1.06 -5.18
CA TRP A 78 0.94 -0.65 -5.36
C TRP A 78 0.79 0.34 -6.52
N LEU A 79 1.68 1.34 -6.62
CA LEU A 79 1.67 2.32 -7.70
C LEU A 79 1.85 1.67 -9.06
N LEU A 80 2.80 0.74 -9.21
CA LEU A 80 2.99 0.00 -10.45
C LEU A 80 1.74 -0.83 -10.82
N ALA A 81 1.14 -1.53 -9.86
CA ALA A 81 -0.08 -2.31 -10.10
C ALA A 81 -1.26 -1.39 -10.50
N ARG A 82 -1.40 -0.24 -9.83
CA ARG A 82 -2.41 0.79 -10.11
C ARG A 82 -2.28 1.32 -11.53
N LEU A 83 -1.08 1.71 -11.93
CA LEU A 83 -0.78 2.23 -13.25
C LEU A 83 -1.04 1.18 -14.33
N LEU A 84 -0.61 -0.07 -14.11
CA LEU A 84 -0.88 -1.17 -15.04
C LEU A 84 -2.37 -1.46 -15.21
N ARG A 85 -3.17 -1.39 -14.13
CA ARG A 85 -4.62 -1.60 -14.23
C ARG A 85 -5.30 -0.47 -15.00
N GLN A 86 -4.82 0.77 -14.87
CA GLN A 86 -5.39 1.93 -15.53
C GLN A 86 -4.92 2.08 -17.00
N HIS A 87 -3.67 1.73 -17.27
CA HIS A 87 -2.99 1.95 -18.54
C HIS A 87 -2.16 0.72 -18.94
N PRO A 88 -2.81 -0.42 -19.26
CA PRO A 88 -2.11 -1.70 -19.48
C PRO A 88 -1.20 -1.72 -20.72
N GLU A 89 -1.41 -0.80 -21.67
CA GLU A 89 -0.66 -0.68 -22.93
C GLU A 89 0.39 0.45 -22.91
N ALA A 90 0.67 1.05 -21.75
CA ALA A 90 1.68 2.11 -21.65
C ALA A 90 3.11 1.57 -21.84
N ASP A 91 4.03 2.44 -22.25
CA ASP A 91 5.44 2.07 -22.52
C ASP A 91 6.16 1.44 -21.31
N TYR A 92 5.73 1.77 -20.08
CA TYR A 92 6.27 1.20 -18.84
C TYR A 92 5.64 -0.15 -18.45
N ALA A 93 4.65 -0.65 -19.19
CA ALA A 93 3.85 -1.79 -18.75
C ALA A 93 4.68 -3.08 -18.63
N GLU A 94 5.55 -3.36 -19.60
CA GLU A 94 6.40 -4.55 -19.58
C GLU A 94 7.39 -4.51 -18.40
N SER A 95 8.06 -3.38 -18.19
CA SER A 95 9.03 -3.23 -17.09
C SER A 95 8.35 -3.25 -15.72
N ALA A 96 7.17 -2.65 -15.58
CA ALA A 96 6.36 -2.70 -14.37
C ALA A 96 5.91 -4.14 -14.04
N ARG A 97 5.43 -4.90 -15.03
CA ARG A 97 5.07 -6.32 -14.84
C ARG A 97 6.28 -7.16 -14.44
N ALA A 98 7.43 -6.94 -15.08
CA ALA A 98 8.65 -7.66 -14.76
C ALA A 98 9.12 -7.39 -13.32
N ALA A 99 9.06 -6.13 -12.87
CA ALA A 99 9.40 -5.75 -11.50
C ALA A 99 8.45 -6.40 -10.47
N LEU A 100 7.13 -6.34 -10.72
CA LEU A 100 6.13 -6.99 -9.86
C LEU A 100 6.34 -8.52 -9.81
N GLU A 101 6.58 -9.16 -10.96
CA GLU A 101 6.82 -10.60 -11.03
C GLU A 101 8.07 -11.03 -10.24
N ALA A 102 9.15 -10.25 -10.31
CA ALA A 102 10.39 -10.55 -9.62
C ALA A 102 10.26 -10.48 -8.09
N ASN A 103 9.40 -9.59 -7.58
CA ASN A 103 9.24 -9.32 -6.16
C ASN A 103 8.06 -10.10 -5.53
N LEU A 104 6.96 -10.29 -6.25
CA LEU A 104 5.72 -10.90 -5.75
C LEU A 104 5.63 -12.41 -6.05
N THR A 105 6.76 -13.12 -5.96
CA THR A 105 6.77 -14.58 -6.05
C THR A 105 6.22 -15.21 -4.76
N ALA A 106 5.69 -16.43 -4.88
CA ALA A 106 5.16 -17.17 -3.74
C ALA A 106 6.22 -17.33 -2.62
N ASP A 107 7.44 -17.73 -2.97
CA ASP A 107 8.52 -17.97 -2.00
C ASP A 107 8.95 -16.69 -1.26
N ARG A 108 9.00 -15.54 -1.95
CA ARG A 108 9.37 -14.27 -1.32
C ARG A 108 8.26 -13.79 -0.39
N LEU A 109 7.00 -13.87 -0.81
CA LEU A 109 5.86 -13.48 0.01
C LEU A 109 5.63 -14.42 1.20
N GLU A 110 5.98 -15.70 1.08
CA GLU A 110 6.03 -16.62 2.23
C GLU A 110 7.14 -16.23 3.21
N ALA A 111 8.31 -15.78 2.72
CA ALA A 111 9.35 -15.25 3.59
C ALA A 111 8.92 -13.94 4.30
N GLU A 112 8.23 -13.03 3.62
CA GLU A 112 7.59 -11.85 4.24
C GLU A 112 6.61 -12.28 5.35
N SER A 113 5.81 -13.32 5.08
CA SER A 113 4.83 -13.84 6.04
C SER A 113 5.51 -14.40 7.29
N ARG A 114 6.61 -15.14 7.13
CA ARG A 114 7.45 -15.60 8.25
C ARG A 114 8.05 -14.43 9.00
N TYR A 115 8.55 -13.42 8.30
CA TYR A 115 9.13 -12.23 8.90
C TYR A 115 8.10 -11.47 9.76
N LEU A 116 6.90 -11.20 9.23
CA LEU A 116 5.83 -10.46 9.92
C LEU A 116 5.18 -11.27 11.07
N SER A 117 5.22 -12.61 10.98
CA SER A 117 4.68 -13.51 12.01
C SER A 117 5.50 -13.54 13.29
N HIS A 118 6.75 -13.05 13.28
CA HIS A 118 7.60 -13.06 14.46
C HIS A 118 6.92 -12.36 15.67
N PRO A 119 6.89 -12.95 16.89
CA PRO A 119 6.18 -12.38 18.04
C PRO A 119 6.62 -10.95 18.39
N GLU A 120 7.92 -10.70 18.42
CA GLU A 120 8.51 -9.37 18.71
C GLU A 120 8.27 -8.33 17.60
N ARG A 121 7.69 -8.72 16.45
CA ARG A 121 7.39 -7.84 15.32
C ARG A 121 5.90 -7.51 15.21
N ALA A 122 5.13 -7.72 16.27
CA ALA A 122 3.69 -7.41 16.29
C ALA A 122 3.33 -5.94 15.99
N GLY A 123 4.27 -5.01 16.20
CA GLY A 123 4.11 -3.59 15.89
C GLY A 123 4.75 -3.15 14.57
N PHE A 124 5.40 -4.04 13.83
CA PHE A 124 6.09 -3.71 12.58
C PHE A 124 5.11 -3.06 11.58
N GLU A 125 5.50 -1.90 11.06
CA GLU A 125 4.78 -1.16 10.01
C GLU A 125 3.32 -0.78 10.34
N ARG A 126 2.94 -0.82 11.62
CA ARG A 126 1.58 -0.51 12.06
C ARG A 126 1.38 0.98 12.36
N PRO A 127 0.29 1.60 11.89
CA PRO A 127 -0.69 1.07 10.94
C PRO A 127 -0.31 1.31 9.47
N TYR A 128 0.64 2.21 9.20
CA TYR A 128 0.85 2.82 7.89
C TYR A 128 1.31 1.84 6.80
N GLY A 129 2.44 1.15 7.00
CA GLY A 129 2.92 0.19 6.02
C GLY A 129 1.95 -0.98 5.83
N LEU A 130 1.31 -1.47 6.90
CA LEU A 130 0.27 -2.49 6.79
C LEU A 130 -0.95 -2.00 5.99
N ALA A 131 -1.31 -0.72 6.11
CA ALA A 131 -2.39 -0.13 5.31
C ALA A 131 -2.02 -0.08 3.81
N TRP A 132 -0.77 0.28 3.48
CA TRP A 132 -0.29 0.23 2.09
C TRP A 132 -0.21 -1.19 1.52
N LEU A 133 0.18 -2.17 2.34
CA LEU A 133 0.14 -3.58 1.94
C LEU A 133 -1.29 -3.99 1.57
N LEU A 134 -2.26 -3.60 2.39
CA LEU A 134 -3.66 -3.91 2.13
C LEU A 134 -4.23 -3.13 0.94
N GLN A 135 -3.68 -1.95 0.61
CA GLN A 135 -3.98 -1.26 -0.65
C GLN A 135 -3.42 -2.01 -1.87
N LEU A 136 -2.19 -2.54 -1.81
CA LEU A 136 -1.66 -3.43 -2.86
C LEU A 136 -2.57 -4.63 -3.07
N VAL A 137 -3.02 -5.26 -1.98
CA VAL A 137 -3.98 -6.37 -2.03
C VAL A 137 -5.29 -5.96 -2.69
N ALA A 138 -5.87 -4.83 -2.31
CA ALA A 138 -7.13 -4.32 -2.89
C ALA A 138 -6.98 -4.02 -4.39
N GLU A 139 -5.85 -3.42 -4.79
CA GLU A 139 -5.59 -3.09 -6.19
C GLU A 139 -5.47 -4.34 -7.05
N LEU A 140 -4.73 -5.36 -6.59
CA LEU A 140 -4.62 -6.64 -7.29
C LEU A 140 -5.93 -7.42 -7.30
N HIS A 141 -6.73 -7.33 -6.22
CA HIS A 141 -8.04 -7.97 -6.15
C HIS A 141 -9.02 -7.40 -7.18
N ALA A 142 -9.00 -6.08 -7.38
CA ALA A 142 -9.87 -5.38 -8.33
C ALA A 142 -9.38 -5.46 -9.79
N TRP A 143 -8.22 -6.07 -10.04
CA TRP A 143 -7.63 -6.17 -11.36
C TRP A 143 -7.99 -7.50 -12.04
N ASP A 144 -8.87 -7.44 -13.04
CA ASP A 144 -9.23 -8.59 -13.88
C ASP A 144 -8.10 -8.91 -14.88
N ASP A 145 -7.01 -9.48 -14.36
CA ASP A 145 -5.82 -9.89 -15.11
C ASP A 145 -5.23 -11.17 -14.52
N PRO A 146 -4.92 -12.21 -15.32
CA PRO A 146 -4.43 -13.49 -14.80
C PRO A 146 -3.14 -13.39 -13.98
N GLN A 147 -2.24 -12.46 -14.32
CA GLN A 147 -1.00 -12.25 -13.59
C GLN A 147 -1.28 -11.56 -12.24
N ALA A 148 -2.16 -10.56 -12.24
CA ALA A 148 -2.59 -9.89 -11.02
C ALA A 148 -3.29 -10.83 -10.05
N GLN A 149 -4.17 -11.70 -10.55
CA GLN A 149 -4.83 -12.72 -9.73
C GLN A 149 -3.83 -13.72 -9.13
N ARG A 150 -2.78 -14.11 -9.88
CA ARG A 150 -1.70 -14.95 -9.33
C ARG A 150 -0.95 -14.25 -8.19
N TRP A 151 -0.52 -13.00 -8.37
CA TRP A 151 0.14 -12.23 -7.30
C TRP A 151 -0.77 -12.03 -6.09
N ARG A 152 -2.07 -11.80 -6.33
CA ARG A 152 -3.08 -11.68 -5.29
C ARG A 152 -3.18 -12.95 -4.45
N GLU A 153 -3.13 -14.12 -5.06
CA GLU A 153 -3.11 -15.41 -4.35
C GLU A 153 -1.83 -15.56 -3.52
N HIS A 154 -0.66 -15.21 -4.06
CA HIS A 154 0.60 -15.26 -3.32
C HIS A 154 0.60 -14.35 -2.09
N LEU A 155 -0.13 -13.22 -2.12
CA LEU A 155 -0.24 -12.27 -1.02
C LEU A 155 -1.18 -12.72 0.12
N ARG A 156 -2.04 -13.73 -0.09
CA ARG A 156 -3.07 -14.12 0.90
C ARG A 156 -2.52 -14.46 2.30
N PRO A 157 -1.39 -15.19 2.45
CA PRO A 157 -0.86 -15.48 3.78
C PRO A 157 -0.43 -14.20 4.51
N LEU A 158 0.27 -13.30 3.81
CA LEU A 158 0.75 -12.03 4.35
C LEU A 158 -0.40 -11.09 4.71
N GLU A 159 -1.41 -11.00 3.83
CA GLU A 159 -2.67 -10.27 4.07
C GLU A 159 -3.36 -10.74 5.35
N THR A 160 -3.50 -12.06 5.52
CA THR A 160 -4.15 -12.66 6.69
C THR A 160 -3.46 -12.22 7.98
N ILE A 161 -2.12 -12.23 7.99
CA ILE A 161 -1.33 -11.75 9.14
C ILE A 161 -1.55 -10.25 9.36
N ALA A 162 -1.49 -9.43 8.31
CA ALA A 162 -1.68 -7.99 8.41
C ALA A 162 -3.06 -7.61 8.99
N VAL A 163 -4.14 -8.22 8.48
CA VAL A 163 -5.51 -8.02 8.99
C VAL A 163 -5.61 -8.47 10.45
N GLN A 164 -5.01 -9.60 10.81
CA GLN A 164 -5.01 -10.09 12.19
C GLN A 164 -4.27 -9.13 13.13
N ARG A 165 -3.06 -8.66 12.77
CA ARG A 165 -2.27 -7.71 13.57
C ARG A 165 -3.00 -6.39 13.80
N LEU A 166 -3.66 -5.88 12.77
CA LEU A 166 -4.48 -4.67 12.87
C LEU A 166 -5.71 -4.93 13.74
N SER A 167 -6.40 -6.05 13.53
CA SER A 167 -7.58 -6.43 14.31
C SER A 167 -7.30 -6.61 15.80
N ASP A 168 -6.12 -7.15 16.15
CA ASP A 168 -5.67 -7.31 17.54
C ASP A 168 -5.25 -5.99 18.19
N TRP A 169 -4.84 -5.01 17.38
CA TRP A 169 -4.35 -3.73 17.87
C TRP A 169 -5.43 -2.67 18.00
N LEU A 170 -6.37 -2.58 17.05
CA LEU A 170 -7.40 -1.53 17.03
C LEU A 170 -8.18 -1.43 18.36
N PRO A 171 -8.58 -2.53 19.03
CA PRO A 171 -9.22 -2.46 20.35
C PRO A 171 -8.30 -1.92 21.46
N LYS A 172 -6.98 -2.06 21.32
CA LYS A 172 -5.96 -1.61 22.29
C LYS A 172 -5.53 -0.15 22.06
N LEU A 173 -5.88 0.44 20.91
CA LEU A 173 -5.58 1.84 20.62
C LEU A 173 -6.54 2.76 21.40
N HIS A 174 -6.02 3.44 22.43
CA HIS A 174 -6.84 4.27 23.32
C HIS A 174 -7.08 5.68 22.76
N TYR A 175 -6.12 6.23 22.02
CA TYR A 175 -6.17 7.59 21.48
C TYR A 175 -5.80 7.60 19.99
N PRO A 176 -6.39 8.48 19.17
CA PRO A 176 -5.92 8.69 17.82
C PRO A 176 -4.54 9.34 17.83
N ILE A 177 -3.70 8.96 16.88
CA ILE A 177 -2.49 9.71 16.53
C ILE A 177 -2.87 10.69 15.43
N ARG A 178 -2.66 12.00 15.70
CA ARG A 178 -3.06 13.14 14.85
C ARG A 178 -1.87 13.93 14.30
N SER A 179 -0.68 13.34 14.24
CA SER A 179 0.49 13.96 13.62
C SER A 179 0.28 14.13 12.10
N GLY A 180 1.13 14.94 11.46
CA GLY A 180 1.18 15.05 10.00
C GLY A 180 2.06 13.99 9.32
N GLU A 181 2.45 12.95 10.05
CA GLU A 181 3.48 11.97 9.63
C GLU A 181 2.88 10.56 9.52
N HIS A 182 3.67 9.57 9.07
CA HIS A 182 3.21 8.18 8.82
C HIS A 182 2.38 7.56 9.96
N TYR A 183 2.70 7.86 11.22
CA TYR A 183 1.97 7.32 12.38
C TYR A 183 0.52 7.80 12.49
N GLN A 184 0.08 8.76 11.67
CA GLN A 184 -1.27 9.29 11.73
C GLN A 184 -2.33 8.23 11.41
N THR A 185 -3.27 8.09 12.35
CA THR A 185 -4.22 6.97 12.32
C THR A 185 -5.37 7.19 11.36
N ALA A 186 -5.77 8.44 11.09
CA ALA A 186 -6.92 8.74 10.22
C ALA A 186 -6.66 8.33 8.77
N PHE A 187 -5.49 8.68 8.23
CA PHE A 187 -5.10 8.30 6.87
C PHE A 187 -5.05 6.78 6.69
N SER A 188 -4.35 6.09 7.59
CA SER A 188 -4.26 4.63 7.53
C SER A 188 -5.63 3.98 7.62
N PHE A 189 -6.54 4.49 8.46
CA PHE A 189 -7.89 3.92 8.58
C PHE A 189 -8.73 4.11 7.33
N GLY A 190 -8.56 5.23 6.61
CA GLY A 190 -9.19 5.42 5.30
C GLY A 190 -8.74 4.36 4.30
N LEU A 191 -7.43 4.12 4.20
CA LEU A 191 -6.89 3.07 3.34
C LEU A 191 -7.36 1.66 3.75
N LEU A 192 -7.39 1.36 5.05
CA LEU A 192 -7.88 0.07 5.53
C LEU A 192 -9.38 -0.12 5.24
N TRP A 193 -10.16 0.96 5.30
CA TRP A 193 -11.59 0.94 4.97
C TRP A 193 -11.82 0.64 3.49
N ASP A 194 -11.07 1.28 2.59
CA ASP A 194 -11.16 1.04 1.15
C ASP A 194 -10.76 -0.40 0.80
N TYR A 195 -9.72 -0.92 1.45
CA TYR A 195 -9.36 -2.34 1.35
C TYR A 195 -10.52 -3.24 1.78
N ALA A 196 -11.04 -3.06 3.00
CA ALA A 196 -12.05 -3.95 3.57
C ALA A 196 -13.31 -3.98 2.68
N ARG A 197 -13.70 -2.84 2.13
CA ARG A 197 -14.80 -2.73 1.16
C ARG A 197 -14.50 -3.43 -0.16
N THR A 198 -13.28 -3.30 -0.67
CA THR A 198 -12.89 -3.85 -1.97
C THR A 198 -12.87 -5.38 -1.94
N VAL A 199 -12.39 -5.98 -0.85
CA VAL A 199 -12.32 -7.44 -0.71
C VAL A 199 -13.53 -8.08 -0.02
N GLY A 200 -14.49 -7.26 0.44
CA GLY A 200 -15.69 -7.73 1.13
C GLY A 200 -15.47 -8.23 2.56
N ASP A 201 -14.47 -7.72 3.28
CA ASP A 201 -14.24 -8.05 4.69
C ASP A 201 -15.13 -7.20 5.61
N ASP A 202 -16.39 -7.59 5.68
CA ASP A 202 -17.42 -6.95 6.51
C ASP A 202 -17.06 -6.88 8.00
N ARG A 203 -16.30 -7.86 8.50
CA ARG A 203 -15.90 -7.92 9.92
C ARG A 203 -14.86 -6.84 10.20
N PHE A 204 -13.82 -6.78 9.38
CA PHE A 204 -12.77 -5.77 9.54
C PHE A 204 -13.31 -4.36 9.27
N GLN A 205 -14.19 -4.21 8.28
CA GLN A 205 -14.88 -2.95 8.01
C GLN A 205 -15.67 -2.45 9.22
N ARG A 206 -16.45 -3.31 9.91
CA ARG A 206 -17.16 -2.94 11.14
C ARG A 206 -16.20 -2.51 12.26
N LEU A 207 -15.11 -3.26 12.47
CA LEU A 207 -14.11 -2.91 13.47
C LEU A 207 -13.49 -1.53 13.22
N LEU A 208 -13.20 -1.19 11.95
CA LEU A 208 -12.71 0.12 11.55
C LEU A 208 -13.75 1.22 11.78
N ALA A 209 -15.03 0.98 11.43
CA ALA A 209 -16.10 1.93 11.68
C ALA A 209 -16.24 2.26 13.18
N ASP A 210 -16.28 1.23 14.01
CA ASP A 210 -16.45 1.38 15.46
C ASP A 210 -15.23 2.06 16.10
N THR A 211 -14.02 1.69 15.65
CA THR A 211 -12.79 2.35 16.10
C THR A 211 -12.73 3.81 15.65
N GLY A 212 -13.12 4.10 14.41
CA GLY A 212 -13.18 5.47 13.88
C GLY A 212 -14.12 6.35 14.68
N ARG A 213 -15.34 5.87 14.98
CA ARG A 213 -16.28 6.59 15.86
C ARG A 213 -15.68 6.83 17.24
N ARG A 214 -15.15 5.78 17.88
CA ARG A 214 -14.57 5.88 19.23
C ARG A 214 -13.43 6.89 19.36
N LEU A 215 -12.63 7.09 18.31
CA LEU A 215 -11.43 7.93 18.36
C LEU A 215 -11.63 9.36 17.81
N TYR A 216 -12.64 9.58 16.97
CA TYR A 216 -12.78 10.83 16.20
C TYR A 216 -14.14 11.51 16.29
N VAL A 217 -15.16 10.85 16.85
CA VAL A 217 -16.52 11.39 17.01
C VAL A 217 -16.84 11.48 18.49
#